data_AF-A0A524I9P4-F1
#
_entry.id   AF-A0A524I9P4-F1
#
_cell.length_a   1.000
_cell.length_b   1.000
_cell.length_c   1.000
_cell.angle_alpha   90.00
_cell.angle_beta   90.00
_cell.angle_gamma   90.00
#
_symmetry.space_group_name_H-M   'P 1'
#
loop_
_entity.id
_entity.type
_entity.pdbx_description
1 polymer ?
#
loop_
_entity_poly.entity_id
_entity_poly.type
_entity_poly.pdbx_seq_one_letter_code
_entity_poly.pdbx_strand_id
1 'polypeptide(L)'
;MSRIMSSQQNPLYANVHQADPLQFWANHGMLDFNRVTEFLEFDKNALSKIGGVSKDSVRLDKRIPKDLKERLEQIANICNLVAEYFEGNSQKAALWFRTLNPMLGNVSPRDMIRLGRYQKLLQFIVNARAENEPAHSE
;
A
#
# COMPACT_ATOMS: atom_id res chain seq x y z
N MET A 1 40.07 -8.18 -7.37
CA MET A 1 38.99 -7.40 -8.01
C MET A 1 37.72 -8.22 -7.98
N SER A 2 36.80 -7.95 -7.05
CA SER A 2 35.44 -8.48 -7.12
C SER A 2 34.49 -7.41 -6.62
N ARG A 3 33.74 -6.85 -7.55
CA ARG A 3 32.75 -5.80 -7.33
C ARG A 3 31.52 -6.46 -6.71
N ILE A 4 31.32 -6.26 -5.42
CA ILE A 4 30.05 -6.59 -4.76
C ILE A 4 28.99 -5.74 -5.44
N MET A 5 28.07 -6.39 -6.16
CA MET A 5 26.85 -5.74 -6.66
C MET A 5 26.02 -5.38 -5.43
N SER A 6 26.07 -4.11 -5.03
CA SER A 6 25.12 -3.52 -4.10
C SER A 6 23.74 -3.67 -4.72
N SER A 7 22.88 -4.49 -4.12
CA SER A 7 21.44 -4.43 -4.36
C SER A 7 20.98 -3.04 -3.95
N GLN A 8 20.81 -2.13 -4.91
CA GLN A 8 20.17 -0.85 -4.66
C GLN A 8 18.74 -1.15 -4.21
N GLN A 9 18.50 -1.12 -2.91
CA GLN A 9 17.15 -0.87 -2.43
C GLN A 9 16.79 0.52 -2.93
N ASN A 10 15.76 0.58 -3.78
CA ASN A 10 15.23 1.85 -4.27
C ASN A 10 14.89 2.71 -3.03
N PRO A 11 15.39 3.95 -2.90
CA PRO A 11 15.16 4.78 -1.72
C PRO A 11 13.67 5.03 -1.43
N LEU A 12 12.79 4.79 -2.41
CA LEU A 12 11.34 4.74 -2.26
C LEU A 12 10.84 3.68 -1.26
N TYR A 13 11.63 2.65 -0.94
CA TYR A 13 11.27 1.57 -0.01
C TYR A 13 11.99 1.66 1.34
N ALA A 14 12.86 2.66 1.55
CA ALA A 14 13.61 2.81 2.80
C ALA A 14 12.71 3.14 4.01
N ASN A 15 11.46 3.58 3.78
CA ASN A 15 10.48 3.92 4.81
C ASN A 15 9.45 2.82 5.08
N VAL A 16 9.69 1.60 4.60
CA VAL A 16 8.72 0.51 4.74
C VAL A 16 9.14 -0.40 5.90
N HIS A 17 8.32 -0.38 6.96
CA HIS A 17 8.43 -1.06 8.27
C HIS A 17 9.07 -0.27 9.44
N GLN A 18 8.56 0.93 9.76
CA GLN A 18 8.76 1.49 11.11
C GLN A 18 7.54 1.31 12.02
N ALA A 19 6.31 1.36 11.50
CA ALA A 19 5.09 1.11 12.27
C ALA A 19 4.05 0.25 11.52
N ASP A 20 3.25 -0.50 12.27
CA ASP A 20 2.09 -1.26 11.76
C ASP A 20 0.79 -0.84 12.46
N PRO A 21 0.34 0.42 12.31
CA PRO A 21 -0.84 0.93 13.00
C PRO A 21 -2.13 0.17 12.64
N LEU A 22 -2.20 -0.42 11.43
CA LEU A 22 -3.35 -1.20 10.99
C LEU A 22 -3.27 -2.68 11.38
N GLN A 23 -2.18 -3.11 12.01
CA GLN A 23 -1.99 -4.48 12.53
C GLN A 23 -2.12 -5.56 11.43
N PHE A 24 -1.69 -5.22 10.21
CA PHE A 24 -1.71 -6.15 9.08
C PHE A 24 -0.62 -7.23 9.19
N TRP A 25 0.44 -6.99 9.97
CA TRP A 25 1.56 -7.93 10.20
C TRP A 25 1.57 -8.51 11.62
N ALA A 26 0.49 -8.34 12.39
CA ALA A 26 0.41 -8.79 13.78
C ALA A 26 0.64 -10.30 13.98
N ASN A 27 0.47 -11.12 12.93
CA ASN A 27 0.69 -12.56 13.00
C ASN A 27 2.14 -12.94 12.67
N HIS A 28 3.03 -12.83 13.65
CA HIS A 28 4.45 -13.23 13.54
C HIS A 28 5.21 -12.55 12.38
N GLY A 29 4.82 -11.32 12.02
CA GLY A 29 5.40 -10.60 10.89
C GLY A 29 4.95 -11.11 9.52
N MET A 30 3.99 -12.05 9.45
CA MET A 30 3.34 -12.44 8.21
C MET A 30 2.16 -11.52 7.93
N LEU A 31 2.06 -11.04 6.69
CA LEU A 31 0.95 -10.20 6.24
C LEU A 31 -0.35 -10.99 6.22
N ASP A 32 -1.38 -10.45 6.88
CA ASP A 32 -2.76 -10.90 6.75
C ASP A 32 -3.42 -10.25 5.54
N PHE A 33 -3.39 -10.96 4.41
CA PHE A 33 -3.99 -10.49 3.17
C PHE A 33 -5.50 -10.23 3.32
N ASN A 34 -6.22 -11.00 4.14
CA ASN A 34 -7.66 -10.80 4.30
C ASN A 34 -7.92 -9.43 4.93
N ARG A 35 -7.18 -9.07 5.97
CA ARG A 35 -7.30 -7.74 6.61
C ARG A 35 -7.06 -6.59 5.65
N VAL A 36 -6.05 -6.69 4.79
CA VAL A 36 -5.79 -5.66 3.77
C VAL A 36 -6.98 -5.54 2.81
N THR A 37 -7.50 -6.68 2.36
CA THR A 37 -8.64 -6.70 1.42
C THR A 37 -9.94 -6.22 2.06
N GLU A 38 -10.18 -6.53 3.33
CA GLU A 38 -11.33 -6.07 4.09
C GLU A 38 -11.25 -4.57 4.37
N PHE A 39 -10.09 -4.07 4.79
CA PHE A 39 -9.86 -2.65 5.06
C PHE A 39 -10.12 -1.77 3.83
N LEU A 40 -9.74 -2.25 2.65
CA LEU A 40 -9.96 -1.55 1.37
C LEU A 40 -11.24 -1.97 0.66
N GLU A 41 -12.05 -2.87 1.24
CA GLU A 41 -13.30 -3.40 0.67
C GLU A 41 -13.09 -3.95 -0.77
N PHE A 42 -12.00 -4.71 -0.99
CA PHE A 42 -11.69 -5.29 -2.29
C PHE A 42 -12.45 -6.58 -2.54
N ASP A 43 -13.13 -6.63 -3.68
CA ASP A 43 -13.76 -7.83 -4.20
C ASP A 43 -12.78 -8.65 -5.06
N LYS A 44 -13.18 -9.89 -5.38
CA LYS A 44 -12.42 -10.81 -6.22
C LYS A 44 -12.05 -10.22 -7.60
N ASN A 45 -12.88 -9.32 -8.12
CA ASN A 45 -12.61 -8.61 -9.37
C ASN A 45 -11.46 -7.59 -9.23
N ALA A 46 -11.44 -6.80 -8.15
CA ALA A 46 -10.34 -5.91 -7.86
C ALA A 46 -9.03 -6.69 -7.67
N LEU A 47 -9.06 -7.79 -6.92
CA LEU A 47 -7.88 -8.63 -6.68
C LEU A 47 -7.33 -9.25 -7.97
N SER A 48 -8.20 -9.67 -8.89
CA SER A 48 -7.81 -10.13 -10.23
C SER A 48 -7.06 -9.04 -11.01
N LYS A 49 -7.58 -7.80 -11.00
CA LYS A 49 -6.93 -6.65 -11.67
C LYS A 49 -5.62 -6.25 -11.02
N ILE A 50 -5.60 -6.19 -9.68
CA ILE A 50 -4.40 -5.90 -8.90
C ILE A 50 -3.33 -6.92 -9.26
N GLY A 51 -3.62 -8.21 -9.09
CA GLY A 51 -2.66 -9.29 -9.32
C GLY A 51 -2.31 -9.56 -10.78
N GLY A 52 -3.04 -9.01 -11.75
CA GLY A 52 -2.87 -9.35 -13.17
C GLY A 52 -3.19 -10.82 -13.48
N VAL A 53 -4.06 -11.44 -12.69
CA VAL A 53 -4.43 -12.87 -12.79
C VAL A 53 -5.90 -13.04 -13.12
N SER A 54 -6.29 -14.21 -13.62
CA SER A 54 -7.71 -14.54 -13.83
C SER A 54 -8.48 -14.47 -12.50
N LYS A 55 -9.78 -14.17 -12.55
CA LYS A 55 -10.64 -14.19 -11.36
C LYS A 55 -10.56 -15.54 -10.65
N ASP A 56 -10.57 -16.65 -11.38
CA ASP A 56 -10.55 -18.00 -10.79
C ASP A 56 -9.23 -18.34 -10.09
N SER A 57 -8.14 -17.67 -10.47
CA SER A 57 -6.83 -17.80 -9.83
C SER A 57 -6.69 -16.94 -8.56
N VAL A 58 -7.65 -16.06 -8.25
CA VAL A 58 -7.60 -15.23 -7.05
C VAL A 58 -7.79 -16.09 -5.81
N ARG A 59 -6.80 -16.08 -4.93
CA ARG A 59 -6.80 -16.70 -3.60
C ARG A 59 -5.82 -15.96 -2.68
N LEU A 60 -6.11 -15.95 -1.38
CA LEU A 60 -5.34 -15.24 -0.35
C LEU A 60 -4.69 -16.20 0.66
N ASP A 61 -4.72 -17.50 0.36
CA ASP A 61 -4.09 -18.56 1.17
C ASP A 61 -2.62 -18.78 0.77
N LYS A 62 -2.01 -19.87 1.26
CA LYS A 62 -0.62 -20.25 0.97
C LYS A 62 -0.29 -20.41 -0.52
N ARG A 63 -1.29 -20.53 -1.39
CA ARG A 63 -1.16 -20.64 -2.85
C ARG A 63 -1.51 -19.34 -3.57
N ILE A 64 -1.53 -18.21 -2.87
CA ILE A 64 -1.68 -16.88 -3.46
C ILE A 64 -0.73 -16.70 -4.66
N PRO A 65 -1.21 -16.19 -5.81
CA PRO A 65 -0.33 -15.88 -6.94
C PRO A 65 0.74 -14.86 -6.53
N LYS A 66 1.98 -15.08 -6.99
CA LYS A 66 3.15 -14.27 -6.63
C LYS A 66 2.89 -12.77 -6.84
N ASP A 67 2.39 -12.38 -8.01
CA ASP A 67 2.13 -10.99 -8.34
C ASP A 67 1.04 -10.36 -7.47
N LEU A 68 0.01 -11.13 -7.09
CA LEU A 68 -1.03 -10.64 -6.18
C LEU A 68 -0.45 -10.42 -4.77
N LYS A 69 0.38 -11.36 -4.30
CA LYS A 69 1.07 -11.26 -3.00
C LYS A 69 1.94 -10.00 -2.93
N GLU A 70 2.86 -9.83 -3.89
CA GLU A 70 3.80 -8.71 -3.89
C GLU A 70 3.07 -7.36 -3.94
N ARG A 71 1.97 -7.28 -4.68
CA ARG A 71 1.17 -6.06 -4.78
C ARG A 71 0.37 -5.78 -3.52
N LEU A 72 -0.21 -6.80 -2.89
CA LEU A 72 -0.89 -6.64 -1.60
C LEU A 72 0.07 -6.22 -0.49
N GLU A 73 1.30 -6.72 -0.49
CA GLU A 73 2.36 -6.25 0.41
C GLU A 73 2.64 -4.75 0.20
N GLN A 74 2.81 -4.31 -1.04
CA GLN A 74 2.99 -2.90 -1.37
C GLN A 74 1.79 -2.04 -0.96
N ILE A 75 0.57 -2.52 -1.20
CA ILE A 75 -0.67 -1.83 -0.83
C ILE A 75 -0.82 -1.72 0.68
N ALA A 76 -0.52 -2.78 1.42
CA ALA A 76 -0.56 -2.79 2.88
C ALA A 76 0.38 -1.72 3.46
N ASN A 77 1.56 -1.56 2.87
CA ASN A 77 2.52 -0.53 3.25
C ASN A 77 1.98 0.87 2.99
N ILE A 78 1.35 1.10 1.82
CA ILE A 78 0.67 2.36 1.50
C ILE A 78 -0.41 2.69 2.56
N CYS A 79 -1.20 1.70 2.96
CA CYS A 79 -2.23 1.89 3.98
C CYS A 79 -1.63 2.28 5.34
N ASN A 80 -0.54 1.64 5.76
CA ASN A 80 0.13 2.02 7.00
C ASN A 80 0.72 3.43 6.95
N LEU A 81 1.33 3.84 5.84
CA LEU A 81 1.83 5.23 5.68
C LEU A 81 0.72 6.27 5.83
N VAL A 82 -0.46 6.00 5.29
CA VAL A 82 -1.63 6.89 5.45
C VAL A 82 -2.15 6.84 6.88
N ALA A 83 -2.18 5.66 7.51
CA ALA A 83 -2.62 5.53 8.89
C ALA A 83 -1.67 6.25 9.87
N GLU A 84 -0.35 6.22 9.64
CA GLU A 84 0.64 7.00 10.38
C GLU A 84 0.35 8.51 10.34
N TYR A 85 0.01 9.04 9.16
CA TYR A 85 -0.38 10.45 9.01
C TYR A 85 -1.60 10.81 9.88
N PHE A 86 -2.50 9.84 10.12
CA PHE A 86 -3.64 9.99 11.02
C PHE A 86 -3.36 9.47 12.44
N GLU A 87 -2.10 9.42 12.87
CA GLU A 87 -1.68 9.00 14.22
C GLU A 87 -2.17 7.60 14.59
N GLY A 88 -2.25 6.71 13.60
CA GLY A 88 -2.75 5.34 13.75
C GLY A 88 -4.28 5.21 13.76
N ASN A 89 -5.03 6.29 13.52
CA ASN A 89 -6.49 6.21 13.44
C ASN A 89 -6.96 5.50 12.16
N SER A 90 -7.24 4.20 12.29
CA SER A 90 -7.67 3.34 11.19
C SER A 90 -8.96 3.81 10.52
N GLN A 91 -9.90 4.41 11.26
CA GLN A 91 -11.18 4.89 10.70
C GLN A 91 -10.97 6.10 9.79
N LYS A 92 -10.13 7.06 10.21
CA LYS A 92 -9.75 8.22 9.39
C LYS A 92 -9.02 7.78 8.13
N ALA A 93 -8.08 6.85 8.26
CA ALA A 93 -7.36 6.28 7.11
C ALA A 93 -8.34 5.59 6.14
N ALA A 94 -9.23 4.72 6.63
CA ALA A 94 -10.24 4.05 5.81
C ALA A 94 -11.17 5.05 5.11
N LEU A 95 -11.59 6.12 5.80
CA LEU A 95 -12.37 7.20 5.20
C LEU A 95 -11.58 7.89 4.08
N TRP A 96 -10.32 8.26 4.32
CA TRP A 96 -9.46 8.89 3.32
C TRP A 96 -9.32 8.06 2.04
N PHE A 97 -9.19 6.73 2.15
CA PHE A 97 -9.13 5.85 0.98
C PHE A 97 -10.43 5.86 0.16
N ARG A 98 -11.58 6.13 0.78
CA ARG A 98 -12.91 6.12 0.12
C ARG A 98 -13.31 7.50 -0.41
N THR A 99 -12.77 8.58 0.15
CA THR A 99 -13.08 9.95 -0.26
C THR A 99 -12.48 10.27 -1.62
N LEU A 100 -13.27 10.91 -2.50
CA LEU A 100 -12.78 11.42 -3.77
C LEU A 100 -11.72 12.49 -3.54
N ASN A 101 -10.62 12.43 -4.28
CA ASN A 101 -9.54 13.39 -4.16
C ASN A 101 -9.38 14.18 -5.46
N PRO A 102 -9.63 15.51 -5.45
CA PRO A 102 -9.41 16.37 -6.62
C PRO A 102 -7.98 16.31 -7.16
N MET A 103 -6.98 16.15 -6.29
CA MET A 103 -5.57 16.04 -6.68
C MET A 103 -5.24 14.73 -7.41
N LEU A 104 -6.13 13.73 -7.32
CA LEU A 104 -6.03 12.46 -8.04
C LEU A 104 -7.00 12.40 -9.23
N GLY A 105 -7.45 13.56 -9.72
CA GLY A 105 -8.41 13.64 -10.83
C GLY A 105 -9.83 13.28 -10.41
N ASN A 106 -10.21 13.62 -9.18
CA ASN A 106 -11.52 13.31 -8.59
C ASN A 106 -11.83 11.80 -8.51
N VAL A 107 -10.79 11.00 -8.25
CA VAL A 107 -10.88 9.55 -8.02
C VAL A 107 -10.47 9.27 -6.58
N SER A 108 -11.10 8.29 -5.94
CA SER A 108 -10.69 7.88 -4.59
C SER A 108 -9.36 7.12 -4.63
N PRO A 109 -8.49 7.22 -3.61
CA PRO A 109 -7.28 6.42 -3.51
C PRO A 109 -7.54 4.91 -3.62
N ARG A 110 -8.66 4.43 -3.05
CA ARG A 110 -9.10 3.03 -3.18
C ARG A 110 -9.34 2.65 -4.64
N ASP A 111 -10.06 3.47 -5.40
CA ASP A 111 -10.36 3.18 -6.80
C ASP A 111 -9.11 3.21 -7.66
N MET A 112 -8.13 4.08 -7.35
CA MET A 112 -6.82 4.01 -7.98
C MET A 112 -6.16 2.65 -7.78
N ILE A 113 -6.19 2.09 -6.57
CA ILE A 113 -5.65 0.77 -6.28
C ILE A 113 -6.45 -0.33 -7.02
N ARG A 114 -7.79 -0.28 -7.00
CA ARG A 114 -8.65 -1.25 -7.74
C ARG A 114 -8.36 -1.27 -9.24
N LEU A 115 -7.94 -0.14 -9.81
CA LEU A 115 -7.57 0.01 -11.21
C LEU A 115 -6.07 -0.30 -11.48
N GLY A 116 -5.32 -0.81 -10.50
CA GLY A 116 -3.91 -1.15 -10.63
C GLY A 116 -2.95 0.06 -10.62
N ARG A 117 -3.45 1.26 -10.25
CA ARG A 117 -2.68 2.53 -10.26
C ARG A 117 -2.04 2.85 -8.90
N TYR A 118 -1.78 1.84 -8.07
CA TYR A 118 -1.25 2.00 -6.72
C TYR A 118 0.15 2.64 -6.70
N GLN A 119 0.97 2.45 -7.74
CA GLN A 119 2.29 3.10 -7.84
C GLN A 119 2.17 4.63 -7.95
N LYS A 120 1.20 5.11 -8.74
CA LYS A 120 0.92 6.56 -8.83
C LYS A 120 0.42 7.12 -7.51
N LEU A 121 -0.40 6.35 -6.80
CA LEU A 121 -0.86 6.71 -5.45
C LEU A 121 0.29 6.79 -4.45
N LEU A 122 1.22 5.81 -4.46
CA LEU A 122 2.39 5.85 -3.60
C LEU A 122 3.24 7.09 -3.86
N GLN A 123 3.50 7.41 -5.14
CA GLN A 123 4.26 8.61 -5.50
C GLN A 123 3.57 9.89 -4.99
N PHE A 124 2.24 9.97 -5.12
CA PHE A 124 1.47 11.08 -4.58
C PHE A 124 1.63 11.22 -3.06
N ILE A 125 1.54 10.11 -2.30
CA ILE A 125 1.68 10.12 -0.84
C ILE A 125 3.09 10.52 -0.42
N VAL A 126 4.12 9.99 -1.08
CA VAL A 126 5.52 10.32 -0.78
C VAL A 126 5.79 11.81 -1.03
N ASN A 127 5.33 12.35 -2.16
CA ASN A 127 5.48 13.77 -2.48
C ASN A 127 4.74 14.66 -1.46
N ALA A 128 3.49 14.31 -1.13
CA ALA A 128 2.71 15.04 -0.14
C ALA A 128 3.37 15.02 1.26
N ARG A 129 4.05 13.93 1.65
CA ARG A 129 4.81 13.90 2.91
C ARG A 129 6.06 14.78 2.85
N ALA A 130 6.80 14.76 1.74
CA ALA A 130 7.98 15.61 1.57
C ALA A 130 7.64 17.12 1.59
N GLU A 131 6.47 17.50 1.07
CA GLU A 131 5.97 18.88 1.15
C GLU A 131 5.51 19.29 2.56
N ASN A 132 5.15 18.33 3.41
CA ASN A 132 4.70 18.56 4.78
C ASN A 132 5.82 18.41 5.84
N GLU A 133 6.99 17.91 5.48
CA GLU A 133 8.16 17.95 6.37
C GLU A 133 8.66 19.39 6.44
N PRO A 134 8.63 20.04 7.62
CA PRO A 134 9.18 21.38 7.76
C PRO A 134 10.66 21.32 7.42
N ALA A 135 11.08 22.17 6.47
CA ALA A 135 12.49 22.43 6.21
C ALA A 135 13.17 22.66 7.56
N HIS A 136 14.18 21.85 7.88
CA HIS A 136 14.91 21.96 9.14
C HIS A 136 15.29 23.41 9.36
N SER A 137 14.71 24.03 10.39
CA SER A 137 15.11 25.33 10.90
C SER A 137 16.60 25.25 11.27
N GLU A 138 17.40 26.12 10.66
CA GLU A 138 18.83 26.34 10.95
C GLU A 138 19.08 26.73 12.42
#